data_AF-A0A7W1UXW3-F1
#
_entry.id   AF-A0A7W1UXW3-F1
#
_cell.length_a   1.000
_cell.length_b   1.000
_cell.length_c   1.000
_cell.angle_alpha   90.00
_cell.angle_beta   90.00
_cell.angle_gamma   90.00
#
_symmetry.space_group_name_H-M   'P 1'
#
loop_
_entity.id
_entity.type
_entity.pdbx_description
1 polymer ?
#
loop_
_entity_poly.entity_id
_entity_poly.type
_entity_poly.pdbx_seq_one_letter_code
_entity_poly.pdbx_strand_id
1 'polypeptide(L)' 'MKNSILYILIFIFFVGCKEKEEILSETSEEKTPALFEFLDSNQTGIDFHNSITETEQFNFLLYEYLYNGGGVA' A
#
# COMPACT_ATOMS: atom_id res chain seq x y z
N MET A 1 -9.16 -34.39 27.49
CA MET A 1 -8.18 -33.35 27.09
C MET A 1 -8.27 -32.96 25.61
N LYS A 2 -8.51 -33.88 24.65
CA LYS A 2 -8.70 -33.54 23.22
C LYS A 2 -9.87 -32.58 22.94
N ASN A 3 -11.00 -32.78 23.60
CA ASN A 3 -12.20 -31.96 23.39
C ASN A 3 -12.02 -30.54 23.97
N SER A 4 -11.15 -30.37 24.96
CA SER A 4 -10.82 -29.07 25.53
C SER A 4 -10.06 -28.18 24.55
N ILE A 5 -9.18 -28.77 23.73
CA ILE A 5 -8.41 -28.07 22.69
C ILE A 5 -9.34 -27.56 21.58
N LEU A 6 -10.37 -28.33 21.23
CA LEU A 6 -11.39 -27.92 20.27
C LEU A 6 -12.14 -26.66 20.72
N TYR A 7 -12.51 -26.57 22.00
CA TYR A 7 -13.18 -25.39 22.55
C TYR A 7 -12.28 -24.14 22.58
N ILE A 8 -10.98 -24.31 22.82
CA ILE A 8 -10.01 -23.19 22.80
C ILE A 8 -9.84 -22.64 21.38
N LEU A 9 -9.76 -23.49 20.36
CA LEU A 9 -9.66 -23.06 18.96
C LEU A 9 -10.92 -22.31 18.50
N ILE A 10 -12.10 -22.75 18.92
CA ILE A 10 -13.37 -22.05 18.64
C ILE A 10 -13.39 -20.67 19.30
N PHE A 11 -12.93 -20.57 20.56
CA PHE A 11 -12.92 -19.30 21.28
C PHE A 11 -11.99 -18.27 20.63
N ILE A 12 -10.80 -18.69 20.17
CA ILE A 12 -9.84 -17.81 19.47
C ILE A 12 -10.43 -17.27 18.16
N PHE A 13 -11.27 -18.04 17.45
CA PHE A 13 -11.92 -17.59 16.22
C PHE A 13 -12.96 -16.47 16.45
N PHE A 14 -13.58 -16.41 17.63
CA PHE A 14 -14.60 -15.40 17.95
C PHE A 14 -14.04 -14.14 18.64
N VAL A 15 -12.77 -14.14 19.05
CA VAL A 15 -12.07 -12.94 19.53
C VAL A 15 -11.45 -12.21 18.33
N GLY A 16 -12.30 -11.74 17.43
CA GLY A 16 -11.91 -10.77 16.41
C GLY A 16 -11.87 -9.36 17.02
N CYS A 17 -10.85 -8.57 16.69
CA CYS A 17 -10.90 -7.13 16.95
C CYS A 17 -12.08 -6.54 16.18
N LYS A 18 -12.95 -5.80 16.87
CA LYS A 18 -13.80 -4.82 16.21
C LYS A 18 -12.87 -3.67 15.82
N GLU A 19 -12.77 -3.36 14.52
CA GLU A 19 -12.26 -2.06 14.11
C GLU A 19 -13.05 -1.01 14.89
N LYS A 20 -12.32 -0.23 15.66
CA LYS A 20 -12.86 0.97 16.26
C LYS A 20 -13.15 1.86 15.06
N GLU A 21 -14.43 2.04 14.72
CA GLU A 21 -14.83 3.14 13.87
C GLU A 21 -14.19 4.39 14.47
N GLU A 22 -13.21 4.93 13.76
CA GLU A 22 -12.82 6.33 13.93
C GLU A 22 -14.05 7.14 13.56
N ILE A 23 -14.91 7.36 14.56
CA ILE A 23 -15.63 8.61 14.67
C ILE A 23 -14.55 9.67 14.40
N LEU A 24 -14.77 10.47 13.36
CA LEU A 24 -14.02 11.69 13.07
C LEU A 24 -14.10 12.59 14.31
N SER A 25 -13.33 12.24 15.32
CA SER A 25 -12.93 13.11 16.38
C SER A 25 -11.96 14.03 15.67
N GLU A 26 -12.38 15.27 15.49
CA GLU A 26 -11.48 16.40 15.36
C GLU A 26 -10.59 16.42 16.60
N THR A 27 -9.67 15.46 16.68
CA THR A 27 -8.39 15.69 17.32
C THR A 27 -7.77 16.71 16.41
N SER A 28 -7.55 17.91 16.94
CA SER A 28 -6.65 18.89 16.37
C SER A 28 -5.24 18.29 16.34
N GLU A 29 -5.03 17.25 15.54
CA GLU A 29 -3.75 17.05 14.91
C GLU A 29 -3.61 18.29 14.02
N GLU A 30 -2.68 19.19 14.36
CA GLU A 30 -2.20 20.14 13.38
C GLU A 30 -1.85 19.31 12.15
N LYS A 31 -2.72 19.34 11.13
CA LYS A 31 -2.42 18.74 9.83
C LYS A 31 -1.24 19.53 9.30
N THR A 32 -0.05 19.04 9.59
CA THR A 32 1.16 19.57 9.01
C THR A 32 0.96 19.47 7.49
N PRO A 33 1.08 20.60 6.77
CA PRO A 33 0.87 20.58 5.33
C PRO A 33 1.85 19.58 4.72
N ALA A 34 1.37 18.84 3.72
CA ALA A 34 2.23 17.94 2.97
C ALA A 34 3.41 18.74 2.40
N LEU A 35 4.62 18.18 2.51
CA LEU A 35 5.83 18.82 1.98
C LEU A 35 5.86 18.84 0.44
N PHE A 36 5.03 18.01 -0.20
CA PHE A 36 4.95 17.85 -1.64
C PHE A 36 3.49 17.84 -2.09
N GLU A 37 3.25 18.41 -3.26
CA GLU A 37 1.99 18.37 -3.96
C GLU A 37 2.17 17.72 -5.34
N PHE A 38 1.12 17.05 -5.81
CA PHE A 38 1.09 16.52 -7.16
C PHE A 38 0.84 17.66 -8.14
N LEU A 39 1.70 17.80 -9.16
CA LEU A 39 1.55 18.78 -10.23
C LEU A 39 1.08 18.09 -11.51
N ASP A 40 0.09 18.66 -12.17
CA ASP A 40 -0.42 18.14 -13.44
C ASP A 40 0.60 18.32 -14.57
N SER A 41 0.58 17.43 -15.57
CA SER A 41 1.54 17.49 -16.69
C SER A 41 1.40 18.77 -17.51
N ASN A 42 0.22 19.40 -17.53
CA ASN A 42 -0.01 20.69 -18.16
C ASN A 42 0.75 21.85 -17.47
N GLN A 43 1.12 21.70 -16.19
CA GLN A 43 1.89 22.66 -15.42
C GLN A 43 3.40 22.39 -15.53
N THR A 44 3.80 21.12 -15.57
CA THR A 44 5.21 20.72 -15.57
C THR A 44 5.80 20.53 -16.97
N GLY A 45 4.95 20.26 -17.97
CA GLY A 45 5.37 19.83 -19.31
C GLY A 45 5.94 18.41 -19.34
N ILE A 46 5.83 17.65 -18.25
CA ILE A 46 6.34 16.27 -18.16
C ILE A 46 5.24 15.30 -18.59
N ASP A 47 5.33 14.83 -19.84
CA ASP A 47 4.42 13.80 -20.40
C ASP A 47 5.07 12.41 -20.49
N PHE A 48 6.28 12.25 -19.94
CA PHE A 48 7.01 10.99 -20.00
C PHE A 48 6.33 9.90 -19.16
N HIS A 49 6.20 8.70 -19.73
CA HIS A 49 5.70 7.52 -19.05
C HIS A 49 6.57 6.31 -19.40
N ASN A 50 7.25 5.74 -18.41
CA ASN A 50 8.03 4.51 -18.58
C ASN A 50 7.11 3.29 -18.57
N SER A 51 6.56 2.93 -19.73
CA SER A 51 5.71 1.74 -19.86
C SER A 51 6.56 0.47 -19.99
N ILE A 52 6.49 -0.40 -18.99
CA ILE A 52 7.13 -1.71 -19.00
C ILE A 52 6.06 -2.77 -19.26
N THR A 53 6.23 -3.56 -20.33
CA THR A 53 5.36 -4.70 -20.62
C THR A 53 6.03 -5.98 -20.17
N GLU A 54 5.41 -6.68 -19.21
CA GLU A 54 5.92 -7.95 -18.73
C GLU A 54 5.59 -9.11 -19.67
N THR A 55 6.54 -10.04 -19.77
CA THR A 55 6.36 -11.35 -20.40
C THR A 55 7.00 -12.41 -19.53
N GLU A 56 6.72 -13.69 -19.79
CA GLU A 56 7.41 -14.78 -19.09
C GLU A 56 8.94 -14.68 -19.21
N GLN A 57 9.44 -14.18 -20.35
CA GLN A 57 10.86 -13.99 -20.61
C GLN A 57 11.38 -12.64 -20.11
N PHE A 58 10.51 -11.67 -19.82
CA PHE A 58 10.89 -10.30 -19.46
C PHE A 58 10.01 -9.82 -18.30
N ASN A 59 10.45 -10.09 -17.08
CA ASN A 59 9.70 -9.79 -15.86
C ASN A 59 10.63 -9.34 -14.73
N PHE A 60 10.02 -8.82 -13.68
CA PHE A 60 10.70 -8.31 -12.51
C PHE A 60 11.67 -9.30 -11.85
N LEU A 61 11.30 -10.59 -11.77
CA LEU A 61 12.11 -11.61 -11.08
C LEU A 61 13.46 -11.84 -11.77
N LEU A 62 13.49 -11.66 -13.09
CA LEU A 62 14.69 -11.89 -13.90
C LEU A 62 15.43 -10.58 -14.23
N TYR A 63 14.72 -9.45 -14.26
CA TYR A 63 15.25 -8.17 -14.74
C TYR A 63 14.85 -6.98 -13.84
N GLU A 64 15.05 -7.08 -12.53
CA GLU A 64 14.75 -6.03 -11.53
C GLU A 64 15.28 -4.64 -11.93
N TYR A 65 16.48 -4.57 -12.53
CA TYR A 65 17.08 -3.30 -12.93
C TYR A 65 16.27 -2.49 -13.95
N LEU A 66 15.36 -3.12 -14.70
CA LEU A 66 14.43 -2.42 -15.58
C LEU A 66 13.47 -1.49 -14.80
N TYR A 67 13.19 -1.85 -13.54
CA TYR A 67 12.18 -1.20 -12.70
C TYR A 67 12.78 -0.16 -11.74
N ASN A 68 14.10 -0.15 -11.57
CA ASN A 68 14.77 0.80 -10.67
C ASN A 68 14.73 2.25 -11.16
N GLY A 69 14.34 2.47 -12.42
CA GLY A 69 14.28 3.80 -13.04
C GLY A 69 15.68 4.36 -13.33
N GLY A 70 15.95 4.73 -14.57
CA GLY A 70 17.26 5.25 -15.00
C GLY A 70 17.53 6.71 -14.63
N GLY A 71 16.83 7.28 -13.65
CA GLY A 71 16.85 8.72 -13.36
C GLY A 71 16.03 9.58 -14.34
N VAL A 72 15.14 8.96 -15.12
CA VAL A 72 14.14 9.65 -15.93
C VAL A 72 12.85 9.70 -15.11
N ALA A 73 12.75 10.73 -14.26
CA ALA A 73 11.55 11.14 -13.55
C ALA A 73 11.40 12.65 -13.73
#